data_AF-A0A9P7I5I0-F1
#
_entry.id   AF-A0A9P7I5I0-F1
#
_cell.length_a   1.000
_cell.length_b   1.000
_cell.length_c   1.000
_cell.angle_alpha   90.00
_cell.angle_beta   90.00
_cell.angle_gamma   90.00
#
_symmetry.space_group_name_H-M   'P 1'
#
loop_
_entity.id
_entity.type
_entity.pdbx_description
1 polymer ?
#
loop_
_entity_poly.entity_id
_entity_poly.type
_entity_poly.pdbx_seq_one_letter_code
_entity_poly.pdbx_strand_id
1 'polypeptide(L)'
;MAQSLGLNVNSTGWKLPAWEVRLRRRLWWAVYVEYTWRAVTHGRSSMISDDDWDVSPLTSADFTIDPTAMIPENIRDQSLDYFIRLCSLTEITSGICRQFFSLRAVSRPQILDSLLEQARGPRQQLLKWLEDLPESLALRPEPSDSDADDSVKSHRSLYVAYYTTHILVLRALLRPIIDSNTQLNHVQSSVETVLQACRGLIQTVIKFIRGLDARHQSAFWPAYTRNCLAYPGLFCYMLCLQKRQPDMTAYDQNLLATWRKTLRTRMQSWPFLRFAIVKVDAIYWKKLY
;
A
#
# COMPACT_ATOMS: atom_id res chain seq x y z
N MET A 1 5.28 -10.47 -23.04
CA MET A 1 4.31 -11.61 -22.95
C MET A 1 2.88 -11.12 -22.74
N ALA A 2 2.53 -10.35 -21.70
CA ALA A 2 1.14 -9.87 -21.54
C ALA A 2 0.66 -8.99 -22.71
N GLN A 3 1.47 -8.01 -23.13
CA GLN A 3 1.18 -7.14 -24.28
C GLN A 3 1.14 -7.90 -25.61
N SER A 4 2.05 -8.87 -25.81
CA SER A 4 2.06 -9.70 -27.03
C SER A 4 0.83 -10.60 -27.14
N LEU A 5 0.16 -10.92 -26.03
CA LEU A 5 -1.12 -11.63 -26.00
C LEU A 5 -2.33 -10.69 -26.14
N GLY A 6 -2.09 -9.37 -26.23
CA GLY A 6 -3.13 -8.34 -26.32
C GLY A 6 -3.94 -8.18 -25.04
N LEU A 7 -3.41 -8.57 -23.86
CA LEU A 7 -4.13 -8.45 -22.60
C LEU A 7 -4.34 -6.99 -22.19
N ASN A 8 -3.45 -6.09 -22.60
CA ASN A 8 -3.53 -4.65 -22.36
C ASN A 8 -4.61 -3.95 -23.18
N VAL A 9 -5.24 -4.65 -24.14
CA VAL A 9 -6.23 -4.08 -25.06
C VAL A 9 -7.64 -4.44 -24.61
N ASN A 10 -8.56 -3.48 -24.70
CA ASN A 10 -9.97 -3.68 -24.43
C ASN A 10 -10.56 -4.67 -25.44
N SER A 11 -10.98 -5.83 -24.94
CA SER A 11 -11.47 -6.96 -25.74
C SER A 11 -13.00 -7.01 -25.85
N THR A 12 -13.74 -6.01 -25.36
CA THR A 12 -15.22 -6.03 -25.37
C THR A 12 -15.83 -6.08 -26.77
N GLY A 13 -15.15 -5.53 -27.79
CA GLY A 13 -15.61 -5.55 -29.19
C GLY A 13 -15.13 -6.75 -30.00
N TRP A 14 -14.37 -7.67 -29.41
CA TRP A 14 -13.76 -8.78 -30.15
C TRP A 14 -14.76 -9.91 -30.34
N LYS A 15 -14.57 -10.72 -31.40
CA LYS A 15 -15.36 -11.95 -31.66
C LYS A 15 -14.92 -13.10 -30.75
N LEU A 16 -15.02 -12.90 -29.43
CA LEU A 16 -14.64 -13.86 -28.41
C LEU A 16 -15.85 -14.23 -27.53
N PRO A 17 -15.87 -15.45 -26.96
CA PRO A 17 -16.83 -15.79 -25.92
C PRO A 17 -16.73 -14.83 -24.73
N ALA A 18 -17.87 -14.51 -24.10
CA ALA A 18 -17.92 -13.57 -22.99
C ALA A 18 -17.03 -13.97 -21.80
N TRP A 19 -16.91 -15.28 -21.51
CA TRP A 19 -16.04 -15.77 -20.44
C TRP A 19 -14.56 -15.46 -20.70
N GLU A 20 -14.15 -15.48 -21.98
CA GLU A 20 -12.77 -15.22 -22.39
C GLU A 20 -12.44 -13.73 -22.26
N VAL A 21 -13.38 -12.85 -22.65
CA VAL A 21 -13.25 -11.40 -22.44
C VAL A 21 -13.07 -11.08 -20.96
N ARG A 22 -13.91 -11.66 -20.09
CA ARG A 22 -13.78 -11.48 -18.63
C ARG A 22 -12.42 -11.99 -18.11
N LEU A 23 -11.98 -13.17 -18.57
CA LEU A 23 -10.69 -13.73 -18.18
C LEU A 23 -9.52 -12.82 -18.59
N ARG A 24 -9.51 -12.32 -19.82
CA ARG A 24 -8.46 -11.41 -20.32
C ARG A 24 -8.38 -10.15 -19.46
N ARG A 25 -9.52 -9.54 -19.12
CA ARG A 25 -9.59 -8.38 -18.23
C ARG A 25 -9.02 -8.70 -16.85
N ARG A 26 -9.43 -9.80 -16.20
CA ARG A 26 -8.89 -10.22 -14.89
C ARG A 26 -7.38 -10.46 -14.95
N LEU A 27 -6.88 -11.09 -16.02
CA LEU A 27 -5.45 -11.35 -16.21
C LEU A 27 -4.65 -10.07 -16.38
N TRP A 28 -5.14 -9.11 -17.17
CA TRP A 28 -4.48 -7.81 -17.31
C TRP A 28 -4.33 -7.11 -15.97
N TRP A 29 -5.43 -7.00 -15.22
CA TRP A 29 -5.42 -6.37 -13.91
C TRP A 29 -4.49 -7.08 -12.93
N ALA A 30 -4.42 -8.42 -12.96
CA ALA A 30 -3.45 -9.18 -12.16
C ALA A 30 -2.00 -8.83 -12.52
N VAL A 31 -1.69 -8.70 -13.81
CA VAL A 31 -0.37 -8.26 -14.30
C VAL A 31 -0.08 -6.83 -13.82
N TYR A 32 -1.03 -5.91 -13.98
CA TYR A 32 -0.86 -4.51 -13.62
C TYR A 32 -0.64 -4.32 -12.11
N VAL A 33 -1.43 -5.01 -11.27
CA VAL A 33 -1.27 -5.05 -9.80
C VAL A 33 0.13 -5.57 -9.45
N GLU A 34 0.47 -6.77 -9.91
CA GLU A 34 1.74 -7.40 -9.54
C GLU A 34 2.95 -6.58 -9.99
N TYR A 35 2.88 -6.00 -11.19
CA TYR A 35 3.91 -5.14 -11.73
C TYR A 35 4.09 -3.86 -10.90
N THR A 36 2.99 -3.13 -10.64
CA THR A 36 3.01 -1.86 -9.93
C THR A 36 3.55 -2.03 -8.51
N TRP A 37 3.06 -3.02 -7.77
CA TRP A 37 3.51 -3.25 -6.39
C TRP A 37 4.96 -3.74 -6.33
N ARG A 38 5.44 -4.50 -7.32
CA ARG A 38 6.87 -4.82 -7.43
C ARG A 38 7.71 -3.58 -7.73
N ALA A 39 7.26 -2.70 -8.63
CA ALA A 39 7.95 -1.46 -8.94
C ALA A 39 8.06 -0.56 -7.69
N VAL A 40 6.95 -0.35 -6.99
CA VAL A 40 6.89 0.34 -5.69
C VAL A 40 7.91 -0.26 -4.73
N THR A 41 7.81 -1.55 -4.47
CA THR A 41 8.60 -2.19 -3.41
C THR A 41 10.10 -2.26 -3.69
N HIS A 42 10.52 -2.18 -4.96
CA HIS A 42 11.92 -2.16 -5.37
C HIS A 42 12.45 -0.74 -5.66
N GLY A 43 11.62 0.29 -5.48
CA GLY A 43 12.00 1.68 -5.77
C GLY A 43 12.24 1.94 -7.26
N ARG A 44 11.54 1.24 -8.13
CA ARG A 44 11.65 1.38 -9.60
C ARG A 44 10.51 2.24 -10.14
N SER A 45 10.78 2.95 -11.24
CA SER A 45 9.72 3.61 -12.00
C SER A 45 8.85 2.56 -12.70
N SER A 46 7.53 2.78 -12.75
CA SER A 46 6.62 1.95 -13.54
C SER A 46 6.92 2.16 -15.02
N MET A 47 7.17 1.08 -15.75
CA MET A 47 7.37 1.09 -17.21
C MET A 47 6.06 0.89 -17.99
N ILE A 48 4.94 0.60 -17.31
CA ILE A 48 3.62 0.58 -17.95
C ILE A 48 3.14 2.04 -17.98
N SER A 49 3.09 2.64 -19.18
CA SER A 49 2.46 3.95 -19.37
C SER A 49 0.94 3.78 -19.35
N ASP A 50 0.21 4.82 -18.94
CA ASP A 50 -1.25 4.83 -19.06
C ASP A 50 -1.71 4.83 -20.52
N ASP A 51 -0.86 5.31 -21.43
CA ASP A 51 -1.14 5.35 -22.87
C ASP A 51 -0.98 3.97 -23.55
N ASP A 52 -0.44 2.97 -22.84
CA ASP A 52 -0.11 1.65 -23.40
C ASP A 52 -1.20 0.59 -23.15
N TRP A 53 -2.34 0.96 -22.56
CA TRP A 53 -3.45 0.05 -22.25
C TRP A 53 -4.79 0.79 -22.12
N ASP A 54 -5.90 0.10 -22.38
CA ASP A 54 -7.26 0.70 -22.37
C ASP A 54 -8.33 -0.21 -21.72
N VAL A 55 -7.89 -1.19 -20.92
CA VAL A 55 -8.78 -2.10 -20.19
C VAL A 55 -9.56 -1.37 -19.09
N SER A 56 -10.89 -1.41 -19.13
CA SER A 56 -11.70 -0.75 -18.10
C SER A 56 -11.64 -1.42 -16.72
N PRO A 57 -11.91 -0.67 -15.62
CA PRO A 57 -11.96 -1.20 -14.27
C PRO A 57 -12.86 -2.44 -14.15
N LEU A 58 -12.44 -3.39 -13.33
CA LEU A 58 -13.20 -4.63 -13.09
C LEU A 58 -14.49 -4.34 -12.33
N THR A 59 -15.52 -5.11 -12.66
CA THR A 59 -16.83 -5.10 -12.02
C THR A 59 -17.16 -6.51 -11.51
N SER A 60 -18.19 -6.65 -10.67
CA SER A 60 -18.66 -7.97 -10.23
C SER A 60 -19.01 -8.91 -11.39
N ALA A 61 -19.50 -8.35 -12.51
CA ALA A 61 -19.81 -9.10 -13.72
C ALA A 61 -18.58 -9.83 -14.30
N ASP A 62 -17.37 -9.27 -14.12
CA ASP A 62 -16.12 -9.88 -14.57
C ASP A 62 -15.76 -11.16 -13.81
N PHE A 63 -16.44 -11.50 -12.70
CA PHE A 63 -16.17 -12.70 -11.91
C PHE A 63 -17.34 -13.69 -11.90
N THR A 64 -18.25 -13.56 -12.85
CA THR A 64 -19.24 -14.60 -13.14
C THR A 64 -18.52 -15.88 -13.62
N ILE A 65 -18.34 -16.81 -12.69
CA ILE A 65 -17.83 -18.18 -12.92
C ILE A 65 -19.01 -19.06 -13.35
N ASP A 66 -18.75 -20.07 -14.17
CA ASP A 66 -19.76 -21.08 -14.50
C ASP A 66 -20.35 -21.72 -13.21
N PRO A 67 -21.65 -22.01 -13.18
CA PRO A 67 -22.37 -22.48 -11.99
C PRO A 67 -21.82 -23.77 -11.35
N THR A 68 -20.90 -24.47 -12.02
CA THR A 68 -20.33 -25.75 -11.59
C THR A 68 -19.28 -25.64 -10.49
N ALA A 69 -18.79 -24.44 -10.18
CA ALA A 69 -17.82 -24.23 -9.10
C ALA A 69 -18.52 -24.09 -7.74
N MET A 70 -18.42 -25.14 -6.90
CA MET A 70 -18.89 -25.15 -5.50
C MET A 70 -17.97 -24.34 -4.58
N ILE A 71 -18.02 -23.01 -4.70
CA ILE A 71 -17.39 -22.08 -3.75
C ILE A 71 -18.49 -21.38 -2.95
N PRO A 72 -18.46 -21.40 -1.59
CA PRO A 72 -19.40 -20.66 -0.76
C PRO A 72 -19.51 -19.19 -1.18
N GLU A 73 -20.74 -18.67 -1.27
CA GLU A 73 -21.03 -17.32 -1.81
C GLU A 73 -20.30 -16.21 -1.03
N ASN A 74 -20.27 -16.30 0.30
CA ASN A 74 -19.58 -15.33 1.16
C ASN A 74 -18.05 -15.23 0.91
N ILE A 75 -17.38 -16.37 0.70
CA ILE A 75 -15.94 -16.43 0.40
C ILE A 75 -15.70 -15.90 -1.01
N ARG A 76 -16.59 -16.24 -1.94
CA ARG A 76 -16.57 -15.73 -3.31
C ARG A 76 -16.65 -14.21 -3.28
N ASP A 77 -17.71 -13.63 -2.74
CA ASP A 77 -17.97 -12.18 -2.74
C ASP A 77 -16.83 -11.38 -2.10
N GLN A 78 -16.30 -11.82 -0.95
CA GLN A 78 -15.16 -11.17 -0.32
C GLN A 78 -13.90 -11.20 -1.20
N SER A 79 -13.64 -12.31 -1.89
CA SER A 79 -12.49 -12.41 -2.80
C SER A 79 -12.63 -11.51 -4.03
N LEU A 80 -13.86 -11.34 -4.53
CA LEU A 80 -14.17 -10.44 -5.65
C LEU A 80 -13.94 -8.99 -5.24
N ASP A 81 -14.57 -8.59 -4.14
CA ASP A 81 -14.45 -7.25 -3.57
C ASP A 81 -12.97 -6.92 -3.29
N TYR A 82 -12.24 -7.86 -2.69
CA TYR A 82 -10.82 -7.71 -2.42
C TYR A 82 -10.03 -7.36 -3.70
N PHE A 83 -10.23 -8.13 -4.77
CA PHE A 83 -9.45 -7.95 -5.99
C PHE A 83 -9.84 -6.65 -6.72
N ILE A 84 -11.13 -6.32 -6.80
CA ILE A 84 -11.60 -5.06 -7.39
C ILE A 84 -11.02 -3.86 -6.62
N ARG A 85 -11.08 -3.88 -5.28
CA ARG A 85 -10.55 -2.79 -4.45
C ARG A 85 -9.02 -2.71 -4.51
N LEU A 86 -8.33 -3.84 -4.63
CA LEU A 86 -6.89 -3.87 -4.86
C LEU A 86 -6.51 -3.24 -6.21
N CYS A 87 -7.27 -3.51 -7.28
CA CYS A 87 -7.07 -2.90 -8.60
C CYS A 87 -7.20 -1.38 -8.50
N SER A 88 -8.29 -0.88 -7.92
CA SER A 88 -8.51 0.56 -7.72
C SER A 88 -7.42 1.22 -6.86
N LEU A 89 -6.98 0.58 -5.77
CA LEU A 89 -5.87 1.09 -4.95
C LEU A 89 -4.54 1.12 -5.72
N THR A 90 -4.34 0.18 -6.62
CA THR A 90 -3.13 0.09 -7.46
C THR A 90 -3.06 1.27 -8.43
N GLU A 91 -4.18 1.69 -9.01
CA GLU A 91 -4.23 2.90 -9.85
C GLU A 91 -3.84 4.15 -9.07
N ILE A 92 -4.40 4.34 -7.86
CA ILE A 92 -4.06 5.45 -6.97
C ILE A 92 -2.55 5.43 -6.66
N THR A 93 -2.03 4.26 -6.31
CA THR A 93 -0.60 4.05 -6.02
C THR A 93 0.28 4.39 -7.22
N SER A 94 -0.08 3.93 -8.42
CA SER A 94 0.63 4.21 -9.66
C SER A 94 0.66 5.71 -9.97
N GLY A 95 -0.47 6.41 -9.80
CA GLY A 95 -0.57 7.87 -9.91
C GLY A 95 0.38 8.59 -8.96
N ILE A 96 0.36 8.22 -7.66
CA ILE A 96 1.28 8.76 -6.64
C ILE A 96 2.75 8.54 -7.03
N CYS A 97 3.09 7.34 -7.49
CA CYS A 97 4.46 7.04 -7.93
C CYS A 97 4.90 7.91 -9.10
N ARG A 98 4.05 8.12 -10.11
CA ARG A 98 4.39 9.00 -11.25
C ARG A 98 4.54 10.46 -10.81
N GLN A 99 3.64 10.92 -9.95
CA GLN A 99 3.61 12.31 -9.48
C GLN A 99 4.80 12.66 -8.58
N PHE A 100 5.20 11.78 -7.65
CA PHE A 100 6.19 12.11 -6.61
C PHE A 100 7.50 11.30 -6.69
N PHE A 101 7.54 10.22 -7.47
CA PHE A 101 8.66 9.26 -7.49
C PHE A 101 9.19 8.98 -8.91
N SER A 102 8.68 9.64 -9.95
CA SER A 102 9.33 9.61 -11.27
C SER A 102 10.67 10.35 -11.22
N LEU A 103 11.61 9.99 -12.11
CA LEU A 103 12.89 10.67 -12.20
C LEU A 103 12.71 12.19 -12.37
N ARG A 104 11.79 12.59 -13.25
CA ARG A 104 11.45 14.01 -13.46
C ARG A 104 10.89 14.67 -12.20
N ALA A 105 10.05 13.98 -11.44
CA ALA A 105 9.50 14.52 -10.19
C ALA A 105 10.58 14.73 -9.13
N VAL A 106 11.51 13.77 -8.99
CA VAL A 106 12.59 13.84 -7.99
C VAL A 106 13.67 14.86 -8.38
N SER A 107 13.93 15.08 -9.67
CA SER A 107 14.92 16.05 -10.14
C SER A 107 14.47 17.52 -10.01
N ARG A 108 13.17 17.79 -9.86
CA ARG A 108 12.66 19.16 -9.68
C ARG A 108 12.91 19.64 -8.24
N PRO A 109 13.03 20.97 -8.01
CA PRO A 109 13.06 21.52 -6.66
C PRO A 109 11.85 21.05 -5.84
N GLN A 110 12.11 20.41 -4.70
CA GLN A 110 11.08 19.85 -3.83
C GLN A 110 10.55 20.95 -2.90
N ILE A 111 9.68 21.84 -3.39
CA ILE A 111 9.10 22.91 -2.57
C ILE A 111 7.92 22.35 -1.77
N LEU A 112 7.93 22.48 -0.45
CA LEU A 112 6.93 21.88 0.44
C LEU A 112 5.50 22.32 0.10
N ASP A 113 5.24 23.61 -0.11
CA ASP A 113 3.90 24.11 -0.43
C ASP A 113 3.36 23.52 -1.73
N SER A 114 4.20 23.45 -2.77
CA SER A 114 3.81 22.82 -4.04
C SER A 114 3.52 21.34 -3.85
N LEU A 115 4.28 20.63 -3.01
CA LEU A 115 4.03 19.22 -2.73
C LEU A 115 2.77 19.02 -1.88
N LEU A 116 2.47 19.93 -0.96
CA LEU A 116 1.24 19.93 -0.16
C LEU A 116 0.01 20.08 -1.05
N GLU A 117 0.02 21.05 -1.97
CA GLU A 117 -1.05 21.22 -2.96
C GLU A 117 -1.21 19.98 -3.84
N GLN A 118 -0.10 19.47 -4.36
CA GLN A 118 -0.08 18.25 -5.17
C GLN A 118 -0.59 17.01 -4.41
N ALA A 119 -0.35 16.93 -3.10
CA ALA A 119 -0.76 15.80 -2.26
C ALA A 119 -2.25 15.84 -1.85
N ARG A 120 -2.96 16.97 -2.03
CA ARG A 120 -4.40 17.07 -1.69
C ARG A 120 -5.23 16.01 -2.43
N GLY A 121 -5.07 15.94 -3.75
CA GLY A 121 -5.81 14.98 -4.59
C GLY A 121 -5.58 13.52 -4.18
N PRO A 122 -4.32 13.04 -4.13
CA PRO A 122 -4.02 11.67 -3.68
C PRO A 122 -4.50 11.35 -2.26
N ARG A 123 -4.41 12.29 -1.31
CA ARG A 123 -4.92 12.09 0.05
C ARG A 123 -6.44 11.95 0.07
N GLN A 124 -7.15 12.77 -0.70
CA GLN A 124 -8.60 12.67 -0.83
C GLN A 124 -9.02 11.35 -1.49
N GLN A 125 -8.31 10.92 -2.53
CA GLN A 125 -8.56 9.62 -3.18
C GLN A 125 -8.38 8.45 -2.21
N LEU A 126 -7.33 8.48 -1.36
CA LEU A 126 -7.11 7.44 -0.35
C LEU A 126 -8.20 7.43 0.72
N LEU A 127 -8.61 8.59 1.22
CA LEU A 127 -9.69 8.71 2.19
C LEU A 127 -11.00 8.18 1.61
N LYS A 128 -11.37 8.64 0.41
CA LYS A 128 -12.56 8.18 -0.29
C LYS A 128 -12.50 6.67 -0.56
N TRP A 129 -11.36 6.15 -0.99
CA TRP A 129 -11.19 4.71 -1.22
C TRP A 129 -11.44 3.88 0.06
N LEU A 130 -11.03 4.39 1.22
CA LEU A 130 -11.27 3.74 2.52
C LEU A 130 -12.75 3.82 2.94
N GLU A 131 -13.41 4.94 2.70
CA GLU A 131 -14.84 5.17 2.98
C GLU A 131 -15.74 4.33 2.08
N ASP A 132 -15.35 4.14 0.82
CA ASP A 132 -16.10 3.37 -0.18
C ASP A 132 -15.91 1.83 -0.05
N LEU A 133 -15.20 1.35 0.98
CA LEU A 133 -15.00 -0.08 1.18
C LEU A 133 -16.31 -0.80 1.54
N PRO A 134 -16.63 -1.93 0.88
CA PRO A 134 -17.80 -2.74 1.23
C PRO A 134 -17.66 -3.35 2.63
N GLU A 135 -18.79 -3.68 3.26
CA GLU A 135 -18.81 -4.27 4.60
C GLU A 135 -18.00 -5.58 4.69
N SER A 136 -17.95 -6.34 3.61
CA SER A 136 -17.15 -7.56 3.45
C SER A 136 -15.64 -7.36 3.67
N LEU A 137 -15.16 -6.12 3.56
CA LEU A 137 -13.75 -5.72 3.69
C LEU A 137 -13.49 -4.76 4.87
N ALA A 138 -14.51 -4.41 5.65
CA ALA A 138 -14.38 -3.44 6.74
C ALA A 138 -13.47 -3.96 7.88
N LEU A 139 -12.69 -3.06 8.50
CA LEU A 139 -11.92 -3.40 9.72
C LEU A 139 -12.82 -3.37 10.96
N ARG A 140 -13.66 -4.39 11.15
CA ARG A 140 -14.38 -4.56 12.42
C ARG A 140 -13.60 -5.50 13.37
N PRO A 141 -13.68 -5.29 14.70
CA PRO A 141 -13.30 -6.32 15.66
C PRO A 141 -14.25 -7.50 15.45
N GLU A 142 -13.73 -8.65 15.03
CA GLU A 142 -14.53 -9.86 14.93
C GLU A 142 -15.04 -10.22 16.34
N PRO A 143 -16.34 -10.43 16.54
CA PRO A 143 -16.86 -10.89 17.83
C PRO A 143 -16.17 -12.22 18.20
N SER A 144 -15.78 -12.34 19.47
CA SER A 144 -15.04 -13.48 20.03
C SER A 144 -15.81 -14.80 19.98
N ASP A 145 -17.12 -14.74 19.78
CA ASP A 145 -18.02 -15.88 19.96
C ASP A 145 -18.91 -16.07 18.74
N SER A 146 -18.47 -16.92 17.81
CA SER A 146 -19.38 -17.79 17.06
C SER A 146 -18.57 -18.88 16.37
N ASP A 147 -19.10 -20.10 16.40
CA ASP A 147 -18.67 -21.30 15.68
C ASP A 147 -18.73 -21.15 14.14
N ALA A 148 -18.23 -20.03 13.62
CA ALA A 148 -18.27 -19.69 12.21
C ALA A 148 -16.96 -20.12 11.53
N ASP A 149 -17.03 -21.29 10.89
CA ASP A 149 -16.30 -21.73 9.69
C ASP A 149 -14.81 -21.33 9.62
N ASP A 150 -13.94 -22.35 9.69
CA ASP A 150 -12.47 -22.31 9.63
C ASP A 150 -11.89 -21.71 8.31
N SER A 151 -12.74 -21.11 7.47
CA SER A 151 -12.33 -20.45 6.24
C SER A 151 -11.64 -19.11 6.54
N VAL A 152 -10.36 -19.04 6.15
CA VAL A 152 -9.48 -17.90 6.43
C VAL A 152 -9.90 -16.66 5.62
N LYS A 153 -10.83 -15.89 6.16
CA LYS A 153 -11.35 -14.61 5.64
C LYS A 153 -10.46 -13.45 6.07
N SER A 154 -9.36 -13.19 5.36
CA SER A 154 -8.53 -12.03 5.75
C SER A 154 -8.00 -11.24 4.56
N HIS A 155 -8.66 -10.10 4.34
CA HIS A 155 -8.30 -9.01 3.44
C HIS A 155 -7.29 -8.03 4.06
N ARG A 156 -6.57 -8.41 5.12
CA ARG A 156 -5.63 -7.53 5.85
C ARG A 156 -4.44 -7.10 5.01
N SER A 157 -4.07 -7.88 3.99
CA SER A 157 -3.05 -7.52 3.01
C SER A 157 -3.43 -6.27 2.22
N LEU A 158 -4.72 -6.05 1.95
CA LEU A 158 -5.22 -4.83 1.30
C LEU A 158 -4.94 -3.57 2.15
N TYR A 159 -5.09 -3.68 3.47
CA TYR A 159 -4.78 -2.59 4.38
C TYR A 159 -3.28 -2.30 4.47
N VAL A 160 -2.43 -3.32 4.38
CA VAL A 160 -0.97 -3.10 4.27
C VAL A 160 -0.63 -2.37 2.99
N ALA A 161 -1.26 -2.71 1.86
CA ALA A 161 -1.14 -1.96 0.61
C ALA A 161 -1.61 -0.50 0.78
N TYR A 162 -2.78 -0.28 1.40
CA TYR A 162 -3.32 1.05 1.67
C TYR A 162 -2.35 1.91 2.50
N TYR A 163 -1.87 1.38 3.64
CA TYR A 163 -0.90 2.09 4.47
C TYR A 163 0.42 2.34 3.76
N THR A 164 0.88 1.42 2.92
CA THR A 164 2.08 1.63 2.10
C THR A 164 1.88 2.81 1.15
N THR A 165 0.72 2.89 0.51
CA THR A 165 0.37 4.01 -0.38
C THR A 165 0.34 5.35 0.38
N HIS A 166 -0.25 5.36 1.57
CA HIS A 166 -0.29 6.55 2.42
C HIS A 166 1.12 6.97 2.89
N ILE A 167 1.99 5.99 3.21
CA ILE A 167 3.41 6.22 3.51
C ILE A 167 4.12 6.85 2.31
N LEU A 168 3.83 6.45 1.07
CA LEU A 168 4.46 7.06 -0.11
C LEU A 168 4.13 8.55 -0.22
N VAL A 169 2.88 8.94 0.01
CA VAL A 169 2.48 10.36 0.02
C VAL A 169 3.23 11.14 1.09
N LEU A 170 3.19 10.67 2.35
CA LEU A 170 3.87 11.36 3.45
C LEU A 170 5.39 11.36 3.30
N ARG A 171 5.96 10.30 2.71
CA ARG A 171 7.38 10.24 2.38
C ARG A 171 7.76 11.32 1.38
N ALA A 172 6.92 11.63 0.39
CA ALA A 172 7.19 12.72 -0.55
C ALA A 172 7.22 14.07 0.17
N LEU A 173 6.23 14.34 1.04
CA LEU A 173 6.14 15.56 1.85
C LEU A 173 7.30 15.71 2.84
N LEU A 174 7.82 14.61 3.36
CA LEU A 174 8.89 14.59 4.35
C LEU A 174 10.27 14.91 3.75
N ARG A 175 10.50 14.71 2.44
CA ARG A 175 11.80 14.98 1.79
C ARG A 175 12.32 16.41 2.02
N PRO A 176 11.57 17.48 1.68
CA PRO A 176 12.06 18.85 1.88
C PRO A 176 12.20 19.25 3.35
N ILE A 177 11.46 18.60 4.25
CA ILE A 177 11.54 18.86 5.69
C ILE A 177 12.90 18.41 6.26
N ILE A 178 13.41 17.28 5.75
CA ILE A 178 14.71 16.72 6.14
C ILE A 178 15.87 17.46 5.49
N ASP A 179 15.69 17.96 4.27
CA ASP A 179 16.74 18.71 3.58
C ASP A 179 17.07 20.01 4.34
N SER A 180 18.29 20.06 4.87
CA SER A 180 18.78 21.18 5.68
C SER A 180 18.98 22.45 4.85
N ASN A 181 19.07 22.33 3.52
CA ASN A 181 19.26 23.47 2.62
C ASN A 181 17.95 24.19 2.28
N THR A 182 16.78 23.63 2.64
CA THR A 182 15.48 24.23 2.34
C THR A 182 15.09 25.22 3.43
N GLN A 183 14.89 26.50 3.08
CA GLN A 183 14.31 27.48 4.01
C GLN A 183 12.79 27.26 4.14
N LEU A 184 12.32 27.00 5.36
CA LEU A 184 10.91 26.65 5.65
C LEU A 184 10.25 27.60 6.66
N ASN A 185 10.85 28.77 6.92
CA ASN A 185 10.46 29.66 8.02
C ASN A 185 8.99 30.14 7.93
N HIS A 186 8.45 30.31 6.72
CA HIS A 186 7.06 30.74 6.50
C HIS A 186 6.03 29.60 6.60
N VAL A 187 6.47 28.35 6.75
CA VAL A 187 5.65 27.13 6.60
C VAL A 187 5.72 26.24 7.84
N GLN A 188 6.17 26.79 8.98
CA GLN A 188 6.40 26.03 10.21
C GLN A 188 5.17 25.24 10.67
N SER A 189 3.97 25.82 10.63
CA SER A 189 2.73 25.13 11.02
C SER A 189 2.39 23.95 10.10
N SER A 190 2.67 24.05 8.80
CA SER A 190 2.46 22.94 7.86
C SER A 190 3.51 21.84 8.03
N VAL A 191 4.77 22.20 8.35
CA VAL A 191 5.81 21.23 8.73
C VAL A 191 5.38 20.40 9.93
N GLU A 192 4.89 21.06 10.99
CA GLU A 192 4.38 20.39 12.19
C GLU A 192 3.20 19.47 11.88
N THR A 193 2.27 19.93 11.04
CA THR A 193 1.12 19.13 10.59
C THR A 193 1.56 17.88 9.84
N VAL A 194 2.54 17.99 8.93
CA VAL A 194 3.08 16.84 8.18
C VAL A 194 3.78 15.87 9.14
N LEU A 195 4.65 16.35 10.03
CA LEU A 195 5.34 15.50 11.01
C LEU A 195 4.36 14.77 11.93
N GLN A 196 3.31 15.45 12.38
CA GLN A 196 2.26 14.84 13.20
C GLN A 196 1.49 13.78 12.41
N ALA A 197 1.17 14.03 11.14
CA ALA A 197 0.54 13.03 10.28
C ALA A 197 1.44 11.79 10.07
N CYS A 198 2.75 11.98 9.89
CA CYS A 198 3.73 10.88 9.78
C CYS A 198 3.72 10.00 11.04
N ARG A 199 3.77 10.61 12.23
CA ARG A 199 3.74 9.91 13.52
C ARG A 199 2.43 9.16 13.73
N GLY A 200 1.31 9.83 13.47
CA GLY A 200 -0.02 9.23 13.59
C GLY A 200 -0.21 8.02 12.68
N LEU A 201 0.24 8.11 11.42
CA LEU A 201 0.18 6.98 10.49
C LEU A 201 0.98 5.78 10.99
N ILE A 202 2.22 6.00 11.46
CA ILE A 202 3.06 4.93 12.00
C ILE A 202 2.44 4.27 13.23
N GLN A 203 1.87 5.05 14.15
CA GLN A 203 1.15 4.50 15.30
C GLN A 203 -0.01 3.60 14.86
N THR A 204 -0.79 4.04 13.87
CA THR A 204 -1.89 3.25 13.30
C THR A 204 -1.40 1.94 12.69
N VAL A 205 -0.30 1.99 11.92
CA VAL A 205 0.30 0.78 11.33
C VAL A 205 0.83 -0.18 12.40
N ILE A 206 1.49 0.33 13.44
CA ILE A 206 1.95 -0.48 14.59
C ILE A 206 0.76 -1.18 15.26
N LYS A 207 -0.30 -0.42 15.58
CA LYS A 207 -1.52 -0.96 16.20
C LYS A 207 -2.16 -2.03 15.31
N PHE A 208 -2.25 -1.78 14.00
CA PHE A 208 -2.80 -2.73 13.04
C PHE A 208 -2.03 -4.06 13.02
N ILE A 209 -0.70 -4.04 12.90
CA ILE A 209 0.13 -5.27 12.88
C ILE A 209 0.10 -5.99 14.23
N ARG A 210 -0.01 -5.26 15.35
CA ARG A 210 -0.23 -5.83 16.69
C ARG A 210 -1.62 -6.45 16.87
N GLY A 211 -2.61 -6.06 16.07
CA GLY A 211 -3.96 -6.62 16.09
C GLY A 211 -4.12 -7.92 15.30
N LEU A 212 -3.16 -8.29 14.44
CA LEU A 212 -3.27 -9.50 13.61
C LEU A 212 -3.18 -10.78 14.46
N ASP A 213 -4.18 -11.65 14.40
CA ASP A 213 -4.16 -12.97 15.05
C ASP A 213 -3.59 -14.08 14.14
N ALA A 214 -3.64 -15.34 14.58
CA ALA A 214 -3.17 -16.49 13.81
C ALA A 214 -3.98 -16.73 12.51
N ARG A 215 -5.29 -16.44 12.51
CA ARG A 215 -6.16 -16.57 11.33
C ARG A 215 -5.72 -15.61 10.23
N HIS A 216 -5.33 -14.39 10.59
CA HIS A 216 -4.81 -13.44 9.61
C HIS A 216 -3.45 -13.87 9.04
N GLN A 217 -2.65 -14.64 9.78
CA GLN A 217 -1.32 -15.08 9.34
C GLN A 217 -1.39 -16.20 8.30
N SER A 218 -2.39 -17.08 8.38
CA SER A 218 -2.64 -18.14 7.41
C SER A 218 -3.34 -17.66 6.13
N ALA A 219 -3.72 -16.37 6.08
CA ALA A 219 -4.45 -15.78 4.97
C ALA A 219 -3.61 -15.59 3.70
N PHE A 220 -4.27 -15.15 2.64
CA PHE A 220 -3.58 -14.79 1.40
C PHE A 220 -2.79 -13.47 1.54
N TRP A 221 -1.48 -13.57 1.37
CA TRP A 221 -0.56 -12.44 1.34
C TRP A 221 0.20 -12.40 0.01
N PRO A 222 -0.05 -11.42 -0.87
CA PRO A 222 0.73 -11.24 -2.08
C PRO A 222 2.24 -11.17 -1.80
N ALA A 223 3.05 -11.69 -2.72
CA ALA A 223 4.50 -11.82 -2.49
C ALA A 223 5.17 -10.45 -2.22
N TYR A 224 4.70 -9.38 -2.87
CA TYR A 224 5.21 -8.03 -2.66
C TYR A 224 4.95 -7.49 -1.24
N THR A 225 3.95 -8.00 -0.52
CA THR A 225 3.56 -7.48 0.80
C THR A 225 4.68 -7.63 1.84
N ARG A 226 5.57 -8.62 1.68
CA ARG A 226 6.80 -8.75 2.50
C ARG A 226 7.65 -7.49 2.46
N ASN A 227 7.77 -6.89 1.29
CA ASN A 227 8.52 -5.65 1.10
C ASN A 227 7.73 -4.44 1.61
N CYS A 228 6.40 -4.41 1.40
CA CYS A 228 5.54 -3.38 1.97
C CYS A 228 5.70 -3.27 3.49
N LEU A 229 5.85 -4.40 4.20
CA LEU A 229 6.10 -4.41 5.64
C LEU A 229 7.49 -3.88 6.03
N ALA A 230 8.43 -3.69 5.10
CA ALA A 230 9.69 -2.98 5.38
C ALA A 230 9.53 -1.45 5.35
N TYR A 231 8.53 -0.93 4.62
CA TYR A 231 8.33 0.52 4.42
C TYR A 231 8.12 1.32 5.70
N PRO A 232 7.31 0.88 6.68
CA PRO A 232 7.13 1.63 7.92
C PRO A 232 8.44 1.89 8.65
N GLY A 233 9.33 0.89 8.72
CA GLY A 233 10.63 1.06 9.38
C GLY A 233 11.57 2.02 8.63
N LEU A 234 11.63 1.93 7.29
CA LEU A 234 12.40 2.87 6.47
C LEU A 234 11.85 4.30 6.57
N PHE A 235 10.53 4.44 6.67
CA PHE A 235 9.85 5.72 6.83
C PHE A 235 10.06 6.31 8.22
N CYS A 236 9.99 5.51 9.29
CA CYS A 236 10.37 5.93 10.64
C CYS A 236 11.83 6.38 10.70
N TYR A 237 12.73 5.66 10.04
CA TYR A 237 14.13 6.07 9.97
C TYR A 237 14.29 7.42 9.28
N MET A 238 13.61 7.63 8.15
CA MET A 238 13.58 8.93 7.48
C MET A 238 13.02 10.02 8.41
N LEU A 239 11.94 9.73 9.16
CA LEU A 239 11.38 10.65 10.15
C LEU A 239 12.40 11.01 11.24
N CYS A 240 13.27 10.08 11.68
CA CYS A 240 14.32 10.38 12.67
C CYS A 240 15.42 11.34 12.16
N LEU A 241 15.51 11.57 10.84
CA LEU A 241 16.52 12.47 10.25
C LEU A 241 16.07 13.93 10.20
N GLN A 242 14.80 14.23 10.51
CA GLN A 242 14.30 15.60 10.56
C GLN A 242 14.97 16.39 11.70
N LYS A 243 15.31 17.66 11.45
CA LYS A 243 15.95 18.55 12.45
C LYS A 243 15.04 19.70 12.91
N ARG A 244 13.77 19.70 12.49
CA ARG A 244 12.83 20.82 12.69
C ARG A 244 12.17 20.78 14.08
N GLN A 245 12.01 19.59 14.65
CA GLN A 245 11.50 19.36 16.01
C GLN A 245 12.48 18.48 16.79
N PRO A 246 13.57 19.08 17.34
CA PRO A 246 14.59 18.33 18.05
C PRO A 246 14.07 17.71 19.36
N ASP A 247 13.09 18.35 20.00
CA ASP A 247 12.36 17.87 21.18
C ASP A 247 11.67 16.52 20.94
N MET A 248 11.17 16.29 19.73
CA MET A 248 10.47 15.05 19.36
C MET A 248 11.40 13.94 18.84
N THR A 249 12.71 14.16 18.76
CA THR A 249 13.65 13.16 18.20
C THR A 249 13.62 11.85 18.97
N ALA A 250 13.59 11.91 20.31
CA ALA A 250 13.51 10.72 21.16
C ALA A 250 12.21 9.94 20.92
N TYR A 251 11.11 10.65 20.67
CA TYR A 251 9.82 10.05 20.35
C TYR A 251 9.85 9.35 18.98
N ASP A 252 10.42 9.99 17.96
CA ASP A 252 10.56 9.43 16.61
C ASP A 252 11.44 8.16 16.61
N GLN A 253 12.55 8.19 17.38
CA GLN A 253 13.40 7.01 17.61
C GLN A 253 12.66 5.88 18.33
N ASN A 254 11.83 6.22 19.33
CA ASN A 254 11.00 5.25 20.03
C ASN A 254 9.95 4.62 19.11
N LEU A 255 9.39 5.36 18.14
CA LEU A 255 8.49 4.77 17.12
C LEU A 255 9.22 3.72 16.28
N LEU A 256 10.43 4.00 15.82
CA LEU A 256 11.25 3.03 15.07
C LEU A 256 11.56 1.79 15.92
N ALA A 257 11.96 1.99 17.17
CA ALA A 257 12.23 0.89 18.11
C ALA A 257 10.98 0.05 18.38
N THR A 258 9.82 0.69 18.52
CA THR A 258 8.52 0.06 18.74
C THR A 258 8.10 -0.77 17.52
N TRP A 259 8.29 -0.26 16.30
CA TRP A 259 8.05 -1.01 15.07
C TRP A 259 8.96 -2.24 15.00
N ARG A 260 10.26 -2.06 15.23
CA ARG A 260 11.24 -3.15 15.26
C ARG A 260 10.88 -4.24 16.28
N LYS A 261 10.53 -3.86 17.51
CA LYS A 261 10.09 -4.79 18.57
C LYS A 261 8.85 -5.56 18.12
N THR A 262 7.87 -4.86 17.55
CA THR A 262 6.62 -5.47 17.05
C THR A 262 6.92 -6.55 16.01
N LEU A 263 7.78 -6.27 15.03
CA LEU A 263 8.15 -7.27 14.04
C LEU A 263 8.88 -8.47 14.68
N ARG A 264 9.85 -8.23 15.56
CA ARG A 264 10.62 -9.30 16.22
C ARG A 264 9.76 -10.24 17.05
N THR A 265 8.84 -9.70 17.85
CA THR A 265 7.92 -10.50 18.66
C THR A 265 7.03 -11.39 17.78
N ARG A 266 6.64 -10.90 16.61
CA ARG A 266 5.76 -11.63 15.68
C ARG A 266 6.49 -12.58 14.73
N MET A 267 7.79 -12.42 14.55
CA MET A 267 8.57 -13.21 13.58
C MET A 267 8.51 -14.71 13.85
N GLN A 268 8.48 -15.10 15.13
CA GLN A 268 8.50 -16.50 15.54
C GLN A 268 7.23 -17.24 15.07
N SER A 269 6.07 -16.59 15.18
CA SER A 269 4.80 -17.12 14.70
C SER A 269 4.56 -16.85 13.21
N TRP A 270 5.14 -15.78 12.66
CA TRP A 270 4.93 -15.38 11.27
C TRP A 270 6.26 -15.11 10.54
N PRO A 271 6.91 -16.15 9.98
CA PRO A 271 8.17 -16.03 9.24
C PRO A 271 8.12 -15.08 8.04
N PHE A 272 6.92 -14.77 7.54
CA PHE A 272 6.68 -13.79 6.48
C PHE A 272 7.30 -12.41 6.80
N LEU A 273 7.41 -12.05 8.08
CA LEU A 273 8.02 -10.79 8.55
C LEU A 273 9.55 -10.75 8.50
N ARG A 274 10.21 -11.90 8.29
CA ARG A 274 11.68 -12.00 8.34
C ARG A 274 12.36 -11.00 7.41
N PHE A 275 11.84 -10.81 6.20
CA PHE A 275 12.41 -9.85 5.26
C PHE A 275 12.35 -8.40 5.78
N ALA A 276 11.20 -7.99 6.31
CA ALA A 276 11.02 -6.66 6.88
C ALA A 276 11.96 -6.42 8.07
N ILE A 277 12.13 -7.42 8.94
CA ILE A 277 13.04 -7.34 10.10
C ILE A 277 14.48 -7.15 9.66
N VAL A 278 14.96 -7.94 8.70
CA VAL A 278 16.35 -7.81 8.20
C VAL A 278 16.58 -6.41 7.64
N LYS A 279 15.61 -5.85 6.90
CA LYS A 279 15.71 -4.47 6.38
C LYS A 279 15.76 -3.43 7.48
N VAL A 280 14.96 -3.58 8.54
CA VAL A 280 14.97 -2.66 9.69
C VAL A 280 16.24 -2.81 10.52
N ASP A 281 16.69 -4.04 10.77
CA ASP A 281 17.93 -4.31 11.52
C ASP A 281 19.18 -3.81 10.82
N ALA A 282 19.20 -3.79 9.48
CA ALA A 282 20.29 -3.20 8.71
C ALA A 282 20.49 -1.70 8.96
N ILE A 283 19.43 -0.96 9.34
CA ILE A 283 19.51 0.45 9.76
C ILE A 283 20.37 0.54 11.04
N TYR A 284 20.21 -0.42 11.94
CA TYR A 284 20.96 -0.51 13.19
C TYR A 284 22.42 -0.93 12.97
N TRP A 285 22.67 -1.93 12.12
CA TRP A 285 24.05 -2.36 11.88
C TRP A 285 24.97 -1.27 11.34
N LYS A 286 24.42 -0.33 10.57
CA LYS A 286 25.19 0.80 10.01
C LYS A 286 25.51 1.92 11.02
N LYS A 287 25.13 1.78 12.30
CA LYS A 287 25.24 2.82 13.33
C LYS A 287 24.71 4.18 12.86
N LEU A 288 23.58 4.18 12.13
CA LEU A 288 22.96 5.40 11.60
C LEU A 288 22.14 6.15 12.67
N TYR A 289 22.63 6.17 13.91
CA TYR A 289 22.04 6.80 15.09
C TYR A 289 23.09 7.60 15.83
#